data_AF-A0A093XT43-F1
#
_entry.id   AF-A0A093XT43-F1
#
_cell.length_a   1.000
_cell.length_b   1.000
_cell.length_c   1.000
_cell.angle_alpha   90.00
_cell.angle_beta   90.00
_cell.angle_gamma   90.00
#
_symmetry.space_group_name_H-M   'P 1'
#
loop_
_entity.id
_entity.type
_entity.pdbx_description
1 polymer ?
#
loop_
_entity_poly.entity_id
_entity_poly.type
_entity_poly.pdbx_seq_one_letter_code
_entity_poly.pdbx_strand_id
1 'polypeptide(L)'
;MPPGIFAAELLDFYPGAKVVLNRRRDMDAWHRSLNEAAVTVLGSWGLWGLSWWDAELFWWYRSAVLWMGIMGKGEGGFQKNGKEWAERYYERLETKLRREGRKYLDWEVKDGWGPLCEFLGKEAPDEDFPWGNKGGNEFEKNANKALEKMVQRAVMRIAGTVVLIAAGVGGWSWSR
;
A
#
# COMPACT_ATOMS: atom_id res chain seq x y z
N MET A 1 -3.90 3.46 -0.14
CA MET A 1 -3.41 4.43 0.86
C MET A 1 -3.11 5.79 0.19
N PRO A 2 -4.13 6.57 -0.20
CA PRO A 2 -3.91 7.94 -0.69
C PRO A 2 -3.83 9.08 0.37
N PRO A 3 -4.37 9.02 1.61
CA PRO A 3 -4.38 10.21 2.48
C PRO A 3 -3.03 10.57 3.10
N GLY A 4 -2.16 9.59 3.36
CA GLY A 4 -0.92 9.80 4.12
C GLY A 4 0.00 10.83 3.45
N ILE A 5 0.13 10.80 2.12
CA ILE A 5 1.00 11.77 1.43
C ILE A 5 0.51 13.22 1.50
N PHE A 6 -0.78 13.43 1.80
CA PHE A 6 -1.39 14.74 2.00
C PHE A 6 -1.47 15.12 3.48
N ALA A 7 -0.66 14.50 4.34
CA ALA A 7 -0.71 14.74 5.77
C ALA A 7 -0.48 16.22 6.13
N ALA A 8 0.37 16.95 5.40
CA ALA A 8 0.59 18.37 5.66
C ALA A 8 -0.68 19.20 5.40
N GLU A 9 -1.35 18.95 4.27
CA GLU A 9 -2.60 19.60 3.90
C GLU A 9 -3.73 19.20 4.84
N LEU A 10 -3.80 17.93 5.26
CA LEU A 10 -4.77 17.47 6.25
C LEU A 10 -4.57 18.16 7.61
N LEU A 11 -3.32 18.43 8.00
CA LEU A 11 -3.05 19.19 9.22
C LEU A 11 -3.58 20.63 9.10
N ASP A 12 -3.49 21.25 7.93
CA ASP A 12 -4.03 22.60 7.65
C ASP A 12 -5.56 22.61 7.65
N PHE A 13 -6.20 21.66 6.98
CA PHE A 13 -7.67 21.58 6.87
C PHE A 13 -8.36 21.21 8.19
N TYR A 14 -7.68 20.45 9.05
CA TYR A 14 -8.25 19.97 10.32
C TYR A 14 -7.39 20.43 11.51
N PRO A 15 -7.37 21.72 11.87
CA PRO A 15 -6.48 22.24 12.91
C PRO A 15 -6.77 21.69 14.30
N GLY A 16 -8.04 21.35 14.58
CA GLY A 16 -8.48 20.80 15.88
C GLY A 16 -8.34 19.29 16.03
N ALA A 17 -7.94 18.56 14.98
CA ALA A 17 -7.84 17.10 15.07
C ALA A 17 -6.64 16.67 15.95
N LYS A 18 -6.79 15.56 16.67
CA LYS A 18 -5.66 14.90 17.33
C LYS A 18 -4.79 14.22 16.27
N VAL A 19 -3.47 14.26 16.44
CA VAL A 19 -2.51 13.74 15.46
C VAL A 19 -1.74 12.57 16.04
N VAL A 20 -1.84 11.41 15.39
CA VAL A 20 -1.06 10.22 15.73
C VAL A 20 -0.09 9.97 14.58
N LEU A 21 1.21 10.04 14.86
CA LEU A 21 2.26 9.64 13.93
C LEU A 21 2.53 8.16 14.13
N ASN A 22 1.94 7.31 13.28
CA ASN A 22 2.16 5.88 13.36
C ASN A 22 3.41 5.45 12.59
N ARG A 23 4.49 5.10 13.29
CA ARG A 23 5.73 4.60 12.68
C ARG A 23 6.36 3.50 13.51
N ARG A 24 7.13 2.62 12.88
CA ARG A 24 7.97 1.67 13.62
C ARG A 24 9.18 2.42 14.16
N ARG A 25 9.57 2.13 15.40
CA ARG A 25 10.84 2.65 15.96
C ARG A 25 12.03 2.11 15.19
N ASP A 26 11.96 0.84 14.77
CA ASP A 26 12.91 0.23 13.84
C ASP A 26 12.47 0.52 12.39
N MET A 27 13.01 1.61 11.83
CA MET A 27 12.76 2.01 10.44
C MET A 27 13.40 1.07 9.41
N ASP A 28 14.45 0.33 9.78
CA ASP A 28 15.02 -0.71 8.92
C ASP A 28 14.07 -1.91 8.81
N ALA A 29 13.43 -2.31 9.91
CA ALA A 29 12.38 -3.33 9.87
C ALA A 29 11.16 -2.87 9.09
N TRP A 30 10.76 -1.60 9.19
CA TRP A 30 9.71 -1.04 8.32
C TRP A 30 10.09 -1.14 6.85
N HIS A 31 11.30 -0.71 6.51
CA HIS A 31 11.78 -0.66 5.12
C HIS A 31 11.89 -2.05 4.51
N ARG A 32 12.49 -3.02 5.24
CA ARG A 32 12.52 -4.43 4.82
C ARG A 32 11.12 -4.99 4.56
N SER A 33 10.20 -4.78 5.50
CA SER A 33 8.82 -5.29 5.41
C SER A 33 8.06 -4.71 4.21
N LEU A 34 8.19 -3.41 3.92
CA LEU A 34 7.53 -2.81 2.76
C LEU A 34 8.21 -3.22 1.45
N ASN A 35 9.52 -3.40 1.46
CA ASN A 35 10.27 -3.85 0.29
C ASN A 35 9.92 -5.30 -0.08
N GLU A 36 9.82 -6.22 0.89
CA GLU A 36 9.36 -7.59 0.67
C GLU A 36 7.96 -7.61 0.03
N ALA A 37 7.02 -6.85 0.62
CA ALA A 37 5.67 -6.72 0.08
C ALA A 37 5.65 -6.16 -1.36
N ALA A 38 6.51 -5.17 -1.65
CA ALA A 38 6.62 -4.59 -2.97
C ALA A 38 7.21 -5.57 -3.99
N VAL A 39 8.21 -6.36 -3.61
CA VAL A 39 8.81 -7.39 -4.49
C VAL A 39 7.79 -8.48 -4.83
N THR A 40 7.03 -8.98 -3.86
CA THR A 40 5.98 -9.99 -4.09
C THR A 40 4.97 -9.54 -5.15
N VAL A 41 4.58 -8.26 -5.13
CA VAL A 41 3.55 -7.72 -6.02
C VAL A 41 4.13 -7.19 -7.33
N LEU A 42 5.07 -6.24 -7.25
CA LEU A 42 5.59 -5.50 -8.40
C LEU A 42 6.73 -6.24 -9.12
N GLY A 43 7.35 -7.23 -8.48
CA GLY A 43 8.30 -8.13 -9.11
C GLY A 43 7.63 -9.24 -9.94
N SER A 44 6.30 -9.40 -9.84
CA SER A 44 5.58 -10.46 -10.53
C SER A 44 5.26 -10.08 -11.98
N TRP A 45 5.95 -10.71 -12.93
CA TRP A 45 5.68 -10.54 -14.36
C TRP A 45 4.28 -11.03 -14.76
N GLY A 46 3.76 -12.04 -14.05
CA GLY A 46 2.40 -12.54 -14.23
C GLY A 46 1.35 -11.50 -13.83
N LEU A 47 1.49 -10.86 -12.66
CA LEU A 47 0.57 -9.79 -12.24
C LEU A 47 0.67 -8.58 -13.16
N TRP A 48 1.88 -8.20 -13.59
CA TRP A 48 2.06 -7.15 -14.58
C TRP A 48 1.31 -7.45 -15.87
N GLY A 49 1.48 -8.65 -16.45
CA GLY A 49 0.81 -9.06 -17.68
C GLY A 49 -0.72 -9.11 -17.53
N LEU A 50 -1.22 -9.72 -16.46
CA LEU A 50 -2.65 -9.81 -16.16
C LEU A 50 -3.28 -8.43 -15.94
N SER A 51 -2.53 -7.46 -15.41
CA SER A 51 -3.05 -6.10 -15.17
C SER A 51 -3.53 -5.43 -16.46
N TRP A 52 -2.95 -5.74 -17.62
CA TRP A 52 -3.40 -5.18 -18.91
C TRP A 52 -4.78 -5.69 -19.37
N TRP A 53 -5.31 -6.74 -18.72
CA TRP A 53 -6.57 -7.40 -19.08
C TRP A 53 -7.70 -7.14 -18.07
N ASP A 54 -7.42 -6.42 -16.98
CA ASP A 54 -8.45 -5.98 -16.05
C ASP A 54 -8.22 -4.55 -15.56
N ALA A 55 -9.19 -3.67 -15.81
CA ALA A 55 -9.04 -2.24 -15.48
C ALA A 55 -8.84 -1.99 -13.98
N GLU A 56 -9.49 -2.76 -13.11
CA GLU A 56 -9.31 -2.63 -11.66
C GLU A 56 -7.90 -3.07 -11.25
N LEU A 57 -7.44 -4.23 -11.77
CA LEU A 57 -6.08 -4.72 -11.56
C LEU A 57 -5.03 -3.75 -12.10
N PHE A 58 -5.28 -3.16 -13.28
CA PHE A 58 -4.43 -2.17 -13.92
C PHE A 58 -4.21 -0.97 -13.00
N TRP A 59 -5.30 -0.33 -12.56
CA TRP A 59 -5.20 0.87 -11.73
C TRP A 59 -4.66 0.57 -10.35
N TRP A 60 -4.96 -0.58 -9.78
CA TRP A 60 -4.37 -1.04 -8.52
C TRP A 60 -2.85 -1.21 -8.65
N TYR A 61 -2.40 -1.97 -9.66
CA TYR A 61 -0.97 -2.21 -9.92
C TYR A 61 -0.24 -0.91 -10.23
N ARG A 62 -0.82 -0.06 -11.08
CA ARG A 62 -0.22 1.22 -11.47
C ARG A 62 -0.10 2.18 -10.29
N SER A 63 -1.09 2.18 -9.40
CA SER A 63 -1.04 2.93 -8.15
C SER A 63 0.13 2.45 -7.29
N ALA A 64 0.28 1.14 -7.09
CA ALA A 64 1.40 0.58 -6.34
C ALA A 64 2.77 0.97 -6.96
N VAL A 65 2.92 0.88 -8.29
CA VAL A 65 4.14 1.34 -8.99
C VAL A 65 4.42 2.83 -8.74
N LEU A 66 3.39 3.68 -8.87
CA LEU A 66 3.54 5.12 -8.64
C LEU A 66 4.00 5.40 -7.20
N TRP A 67 3.42 4.73 -6.21
CA TRP A 67 3.77 4.92 -4.81
C TRP A 67 5.20 4.49 -4.50
N MET A 68 5.60 3.30 -4.95
CA MET A 68 6.97 2.84 -4.78
C MET A 68 7.96 3.75 -5.52
N GLY A 69 7.56 4.33 -6.65
CA GLY A 69 8.35 5.31 -7.39
C GLY A 69 8.50 6.65 -6.65
N ILE A 70 7.45 7.17 -6.01
CA ILE A 70 7.51 8.40 -5.20
C ILE A 70 8.42 8.21 -3.99
N MET A 71 8.23 7.11 -3.25
CA MET A 71 9.02 6.81 -2.05
C MET A 71 10.46 6.41 -2.40
N GLY A 72 10.69 5.88 -3.59
CA GLY A 72 11.98 5.38 -4.05
C GLY A 72 12.73 6.28 -5.04
N LYS A 73 12.30 7.54 -5.23
CA LYS A 73 12.81 8.43 -6.27
C LYS A 73 14.34 8.53 -6.24
N GLY A 74 14.98 8.20 -7.35
CA GLY A 74 16.44 8.23 -7.52
C GLY A 74 17.01 6.88 -7.95
N GLU A 75 18.34 6.81 -8.05
CA GLU A 75 19.06 5.58 -8.36
C GLU A 75 18.80 4.52 -7.28
N GLY A 76 18.60 3.27 -7.66
CA GLY A 76 18.35 2.16 -6.74
C GLY A 76 16.92 2.05 -6.21
N GLY A 77 16.01 2.95 -6.63
CA GLY A 77 14.58 2.83 -6.35
C GLY A 77 14.23 2.81 -4.86
N PHE A 78 13.10 2.19 -4.53
CA PHE A 78 12.63 2.08 -3.14
C PHE A 78 13.57 1.26 -2.27
N GLN A 79 14.23 0.26 -2.85
CA GLN A 79 15.20 -0.61 -2.20
C GLN A 79 16.33 0.18 -1.54
N LYS A 80 16.75 1.30 -2.15
CA LYS A 80 17.80 2.17 -1.61
C LYS A 80 17.25 3.39 -0.88
N ASN A 81 16.22 4.02 -1.44
CA ASN A 81 15.81 5.38 -1.03
C ASN A 81 14.58 5.40 -0.10
N GLY A 82 13.89 4.27 0.07
CA GLY A 82 12.60 4.19 0.76
C GLY A 82 12.65 4.58 2.24
N LYS A 83 13.67 4.11 2.98
CA LYS A 83 13.89 4.45 4.40
C LYS A 83 14.06 5.96 4.59
N GLU A 84 15.02 6.52 3.88
CA GLU A 84 15.37 7.94 3.97
C GLU A 84 14.19 8.85 3.54
N TRP A 85 13.41 8.42 2.54
CA TRP A 85 12.17 9.10 2.18
C TRP A 85 11.17 9.15 3.35
N ALA A 86 10.95 8.03 4.04
CA ALA A 86 10.00 7.95 5.15
C ALA A 86 10.47 8.72 6.39
N GLU A 87 11.75 8.65 6.73
CA GLU A 87 12.35 9.43 7.82
C GLU A 87 12.15 10.92 7.59
N ARG A 88 12.50 11.42 6.40
CA ARG A 88 12.25 12.82 6.01
C ARG A 88 10.77 13.17 6.01
N TYR A 89 9.89 12.24 5.64
CA TYR A 89 8.45 12.47 5.66
C TYR A 89 7.97 12.72 7.10
N TYR A 90 8.36 11.89 8.06
CA TYR A 90 8.00 12.11 9.48
C TYR A 90 8.64 13.37 10.05
N GLU A 91 9.92 13.64 9.74
CA GLU A 91 10.62 14.84 10.19
C GLU A 91 9.90 16.12 9.74
N ARG A 92 9.42 16.18 8.48
CA ARG A 92 8.63 17.31 7.98
C ARG A 92 7.33 17.50 8.76
N LEU A 93 6.62 16.41 9.08
CA LEU A 93 5.38 16.48 9.86
C LEU A 93 5.63 16.93 11.29
N GLU A 94 6.62 16.35 11.96
CA GLU A 94 7.02 16.76 13.31
C GLU A 94 7.42 18.23 13.36
N THR A 95 8.21 18.70 12.40
CA THR A 95 8.63 20.09 12.29
C THR A 95 7.41 21.02 12.17
N LYS A 96 6.46 20.66 11.29
CA LYS A 96 5.21 21.42 11.12
C LYS A 96 4.40 21.47 12.41
N LEU A 97 4.17 20.32 13.04
CA LEU A 97 3.41 20.20 14.29
C LEU A 97 4.04 21.00 15.44
N ARG A 98 5.37 20.95 15.59
CA ARG A 98 6.12 21.73 16.58
C ARG A 98 5.99 23.23 16.32
N ARG A 99 6.15 23.67 15.07
CA ARG A 99 5.99 25.08 14.68
C ARG A 99 4.58 25.60 14.98
N GLU A 100 3.57 24.76 14.84
CA GLU A 100 2.17 25.07 15.11
C GLU A 100 1.77 24.88 16.58
N GLY A 101 2.69 24.46 17.46
CA GLY A 101 2.40 24.18 18.86
C GLY A 101 1.41 23.03 19.07
N ARG A 102 1.22 22.18 18.05
CA ARG A 102 0.21 21.13 18.04
C ARG A 102 0.75 19.86 18.66
N LYS A 103 0.07 19.38 19.71
CA LYS A 103 0.39 18.10 20.35
C LYS A 103 0.13 16.94 19.38
N TYR A 104 1.05 15.97 19.39
CA TYR A 104 0.92 14.72 18.63
C TYR A 104 1.40 13.55 19.48
N LEU A 105 0.93 12.35 19.13
CA LEU A 105 1.38 11.09 19.70
C LEU A 105 2.28 10.39 18.69
N ASP A 106 3.54 10.12 19.07
CA ASP A 106 4.43 9.22 18.34
C ASP A 106 4.18 7.79 18.85
N TRP A 107 3.67 6.91 17.99
CA TRP A 107 3.09 5.63 18.39
C TRP A 107 3.43 4.53 17.39
N GLU A 108 3.81 3.35 17.88
CA GLU A 108 3.92 2.15 17.07
C GLU A 108 2.86 1.11 17.45
N VAL A 109 2.55 0.17 16.56
CA VAL A 109 1.53 -0.87 16.79
C VAL A 109 1.75 -1.65 18.08
N LYS A 110 3.01 -1.82 18.50
CA LYS A 110 3.37 -2.52 19.75
C LYS A 110 3.00 -1.76 21.02
N ASP A 111 2.75 -0.46 20.94
CA ASP A 111 2.35 0.36 22.08
C ASP A 111 0.88 0.10 22.49
N GLY A 112 0.08 -0.49 21.59
CA GLY A 112 -1.27 -0.98 21.89
C GLY A 112 -2.28 0.11 22.25
N TRP A 113 -3.34 -0.29 22.98
CA TRP A 113 -4.47 0.57 23.31
C TRP A 113 -4.13 1.72 24.27
N GLY A 114 -3.29 1.47 25.28
CA GLY A 114 -3.10 2.40 26.40
C GLY A 114 -2.76 3.84 25.97
N PRO A 115 -1.58 4.08 25.36
CA PRO A 115 -1.16 5.42 24.96
C PRO A 115 -2.09 6.04 23.90
N LEU A 116 -2.68 5.22 23.03
CA LEU A 116 -3.58 5.68 21.97
C LEU A 116 -4.91 6.20 22.57
N CYS A 117 -5.55 5.40 23.41
CA CYS A 117 -6.81 5.75 24.06
C CYS A 117 -6.65 6.93 25.01
N GLU A 118 -5.56 6.98 25.78
CA GLU A 118 -5.22 8.13 26.64
C GLU A 118 -5.10 9.41 25.81
N PHE A 119 -4.28 9.39 24.75
CA PHE A 119 -4.12 10.55 23.87
C PHE A 119 -5.45 10.97 23.24
N LEU A 120 -6.29 10.02 22.86
CA LEU A 120 -7.62 10.27 22.28
C LEU A 120 -8.67 10.68 23.31
N GLY A 121 -8.42 10.53 24.61
CA GLY A 121 -9.39 10.81 25.67
C GLY A 121 -10.55 9.81 25.65
N LYS A 122 -10.23 8.53 25.44
CA LYS A 122 -11.17 7.41 25.35
C LYS A 122 -10.76 6.32 26.33
N GLU A 123 -11.72 5.51 26.75
CA GLU A 123 -11.44 4.30 27.53
C GLU A 123 -10.81 3.24 26.63
N ALA A 124 -9.85 2.49 27.17
CA ALA A 124 -9.27 1.36 26.47
C ALA A 124 -10.29 0.20 26.42
N PRO A 125 -10.50 -0.43 25.25
CA PRO A 125 -11.33 -1.62 25.16
C PRO A 125 -10.78 -2.78 26.01
N ASP A 126 -11.68 -3.64 26.49
CA ASP A 126 -11.32 -4.91 27.16
C ASP A 126 -11.11 -6.03 26.13
N GLU A 127 -10.24 -5.78 25.16
CA GLU A 127 -9.82 -6.72 24.13
C GLU A 127 -8.35 -6.49 23.74
N ASP A 128 -7.69 -7.54 23.24
CA ASP A 128 -6.32 -7.43 22.76
C ASP A 128 -6.21 -6.44 21.60
N PHE A 129 -5.11 -5.68 21.56
CA PHE A 129 -4.86 -4.77 20.44
C PHE A 129 -4.75 -5.57 19.13
N PRO A 130 -5.48 -5.18 18.06
CA PRO A 130 -5.53 -5.95 16.83
C PRO A 130 -4.13 -6.07 16.20
N TRP A 131 -3.69 -7.31 15.99
CA TRP A 131 -2.40 -7.61 15.39
C TRP A 131 -2.55 -8.42 14.10
N GLY A 132 -2.87 -7.72 13.00
CA GLY A 132 -3.01 -8.29 11.67
C GLY A 132 -1.98 -7.76 10.66
N ASN A 133 -1.97 -8.33 9.46
CA ASN A 133 -1.07 -7.95 8.35
C ASN A 133 0.42 -8.17 8.69
N LYS A 134 0.72 -9.33 9.27
CA LYS A 134 2.12 -9.75 9.50
C LYS A 134 2.81 -9.99 8.16
N GLY A 135 4.10 -9.67 8.09
CA GLY A 135 4.93 -10.00 6.94
C GLY A 135 5.02 -11.52 6.67
N GLY A 136 5.58 -11.90 5.53
CA GLY A 136 5.68 -13.28 5.10
C GLY A 136 4.36 -13.88 4.62
N ASN A 137 4.13 -15.16 4.90
CA ASN A 137 3.03 -15.95 4.32
C ASN A 137 1.63 -15.37 4.57
N GLU A 138 1.40 -14.67 5.68
CA GLU A 138 0.11 -14.05 5.97
C GLU A 138 -0.19 -12.88 5.02
N PHE A 139 0.80 -12.01 4.80
CA PHE A 139 0.71 -10.94 3.81
C PHE A 139 0.47 -11.49 2.41
N GLU A 140 1.23 -12.50 1.98
CA GLU A 140 1.08 -13.08 0.64
C GLU A 140 -0.32 -13.68 0.44
N LYS A 141 -0.82 -14.42 1.42
CA LYS A 141 -2.18 -14.98 1.39
C LYS A 141 -3.23 -13.88 1.30
N ASN A 142 -3.10 -12.82 2.09
CA ASN A 142 -4.03 -11.69 2.09
C ASN A 142 -3.97 -10.90 0.78
N ALA A 143 -2.78 -10.68 0.23
CA ALA A 143 -2.57 -10.03 -1.06
C ALA A 143 -3.20 -10.85 -2.19
N ASN A 144 -2.94 -12.16 -2.24
CA ASN A 144 -3.53 -13.07 -3.22
C ASN A 144 -5.06 -13.06 -3.15
N LYS A 145 -5.63 -13.12 -1.94
CA LYS A 145 -7.08 -13.04 -1.73
C LYS A 145 -7.67 -11.70 -2.18
N ALA A 146 -6.95 -10.59 -1.96
CA ALA A 146 -7.38 -9.27 -2.40
C ALA A 146 -7.39 -9.14 -3.94
N LEU A 147 -6.45 -9.81 -4.62
CA LEU A 147 -6.30 -9.76 -6.08
C LEU A 147 -7.09 -10.84 -6.82
N GLU A 148 -7.55 -11.89 -6.13
CA GLU A 148 -8.13 -13.11 -6.72
C GLU A 148 -9.23 -12.81 -7.75
N LYS A 149 -10.24 -12.01 -7.37
CA LYS A 149 -11.35 -11.66 -8.27
C LYS A 149 -10.88 -10.89 -9.50
N MET A 150 -9.90 -10.00 -9.33
CA MET A 150 -9.37 -9.21 -10.44
C MET A 150 -8.57 -10.09 -11.41
N VAL A 151 -7.77 -11.01 -10.87
CA VAL A 151 -7.03 -12.02 -11.63
C VAL A 151 -7.97 -12.97 -12.37
N GLN A 152 -9.02 -13.47 -11.72
CA GLN A 152 -10.03 -14.32 -12.36
C GLN A 152 -10.68 -13.62 -13.55
N ARG A 153 -11.07 -12.35 -13.41
CA ARG A 153 -11.63 -11.58 -14.54
C ARG A 153 -10.64 -11.36 -15.66
N ALA A 154 -9.38 -11.07 -15.35
CA ALA A 154 -8.32 -10.94 -16.35
C ALA A 154 -8.14 -12.24 -17.15
N VAL A 155 -8.07 -13.38 -16.46
CA VAL A 155 -7.96 -14.71 -17.09
C VAL A 155 -9.19 -15.01 -17.96
N MET A 156 -10.40 -14.75 -17.46
CA MET A 156 -11.63 -14.98 -18.22
C MET A 156 -11.70 -14.12 -19.49
N ARG A 157 -11.21 -12.87 -19.44
CA ARG A 157 -11.14 -12.00 -20.62
C ARG A 157 -10.11 -12.48 -21.64
N ILE A 158 -8.93 -12.92 -21.18
CA ILE A 158 -7.92 -13.54 -22.05
C ILE A 158 -8.51 -14.76 -22.74
N ALA A 159 -9.12 -15.67 -21.98
CA ALA A 159 -9.74 -16.87 -22.52
C ALA A 159 -10.83 -16.55 -23.55
N GLY A 160 -11.71 -15.60 -23.25
CA GLY A 160 -12.73 -15.12 -24.18
C GLY A 160 -12.14 -14.56 -25.48
N THR A 161 -11.09 -13.73 -25.39
CA THR A 161 -10.40 -13.18 -26.56
C THR A 161 -9.74 -14.27 -27.40
N VAL A 162 -9.09 -15.26 -26.78
CA VAL A 162 -8.49 -16.40 -27.50
C VAL A 162 -9.56 -17.21 -28.23
N VAL A 163 -10.70 -17.51 -27.58
CA VAL A 163 -11.82 -18.23 -28.20
C VAL A 163 -12.38 -17.45 -29.40
N LEU A 164 -12.57 -16.14 -29.28
CA LEU A 164 -13.05 -15.30 -30.38
C LEU A 164 -12.08 -15.27 -31.56
N ILE A 165 -10.78 -15.15 -31.31
CA ILE A 165 -9.75 -15.18 -32.36
C ILE A 165 -9.73 -16.54 -33.05
N ALA A 166 -9.74 -17.63 -32.28
CA ALA A 166 -9.74 -18.99 -32.83
C ALA A 166 -10.99 -19.25 -33.69
N ALA A 167 -12.17 -18.84 -33.23
CA ALA A 167 -13.42 -18.93 -33.98
C ALA A 167 -13.37 -18.10 -35.27
N GLY A 168 -12.82 -16.88 -35.22
CA GLY A 168 -12.66 -16.03 -36.40
C GLY A 168 -11.70 -16.62 -37.44
N VAL A 169 -10.55 -17.14 -37.01
CA VAL A 169 -9.57 -17.79 -37.88
C VAL A 169 -10.15 -19.07 -38.51
N GLY A 170 -10.83 -19.89 -37.71
CA GLY A 170 -11.48 -21.11 -38.18
C GLY A 170 -12.64 -20.84 -39.14
N GLY A 171 -13.45 -19.81 -38.87
CA GLY A 171 -14.52 -19.38 -39.77
C GLY A 171 -13.97 -18.86 -41.10
N TRP A 172 -12.90 -18.07 -41.06
CA TRP A 172 -12.24 -17.57 -42.27
C TRP A 172 -11.64 -18.70 -43.12
N SER A 173 -10.95 -19.66 -42.50
CA SER A 173 -10.37 -20.80 -43.23
C SER A 173 -11.43 -21.72 -43.82
N TRP A 174 -12.61 -21.85 -43.19
CA TRP A 174 -13.72 -22.63 -43.73
C TRP A 174 -14.46 -21.93 -44.88
N SER A 175 -14.38 -20.60 -44.96
CA SER A 175 -15.01 -19.79 -46.02
C SER A 175 -14.17 -19.62 -47.29
N ARG A 176 -12.92 -20.09 -47.30
CA ARG A 176 -12.01 -20.11 -48.45
C ARG A 176 -12.07 -21.43 -49.20
#